data_AF-A0A151M9V7-F1
#
_entry.id   AF-A0A151M9V7-F1
#
_cell.length_a   1.000
_cell.length_b   1.000
_cell.length_c   1.000
_cell.angle_alpha   90.00
_cell.angle_beta   90.00
_cell.angle_gamma   90.00
#
_symmetry.space_group_name_H-M   'P 1'
#
loop_
_entity.id
_entity.type
_entity.pdbx_description
1 polymer ?
#
loop_
_entity_poly.entity_id
_entity_poly.type
_entity_poly.pdbx_seq_one_letter_code
_entity_poly.pdbx_strand_id
1 'polypeptide(L)'
;MAMLTGITYTEFLESKSSRTYKKLEREVMLTLNKMFSTYKNFLQTNILKFVNGSVLVKSEALFQGGGPVPTNSDLIRTLLTGVEKEMDTFFDWRVDVQSIQSNGFSVKNLEPEKLSISLVALRLGSTVFGDVDGTSFLYRLKNEVIQSLGALYQVRNLSLVRLRNVKGDLEVRGEVYIDTHAHADVGQVLQALKGLANFSVDLTSLSVDGSRLSLQVFPISFTITNKMLKEELVDHSSVEHQDLTRDLADVLMHALRTYNTLLQVVIRDLLSGSLMCHGDVIFQPSAPSSMDVLKTLVDSVGPNDALAGSHFQVDPYSFIVADSQLEPPLVYPSLPGYGVAIIVVCTLVVLAVILSLLCLKPKVFGWRDQIKIGSRKDPEAGVQTFEMDRPGFSSTTPEGHGRCSYAPGKQSARD
;
A
#
# COMPACT_ATOMS: atom_id res chain seq x y z
N MET A 1 22.85 36.52 -6.68
CA MET A 1 24.30 36.76 -6.86
C MET A 1 25.05 35.61 -6.21
N ALA A 2 26.13 35.14 -6.81
CA ALA A 2 27.01 34.12 -6.24
C ALA A 2 28.42 34.28 -6.81
N MET A 3 29.43 33.98 -6.01
CA MET A 3 30.84 34.00 -6.37
C MET A 3 31.24 32.62 -6.91
N LEU A 4 31.99 32.60 -8.02
CA LEU A 4 32.56 31.36 -8.56
C LEU A 4 34.01 31.22 -8.14
N THR A 5 34.38 30.00 -7.76
CA THR A 5 35.74 29.58 -7.43
C THR A 5 36.28 28.67 -8.52
N GLY A 6 37.60 28.61 -8.69
CA GLY A 6 38.24 27.85 -9.79
C GLY A 6 38.37 28.62 -11.11
N ILE A 7 37.83 29.84 -11.21
CA ILE A 7 37.99 30.73 -12.38
C ILE A 7 38.52 32.10 -11.93
N THR A 8 39.49 32.62 -12.67
CA THR A 8 40.02 33.97 -12.48
C THR A 8 39.30 34.98 -13.38
N TYR A 9 38.99 36.17 -12.84
CA TYR A 9 38.41 37.24 -13.64
C TYR A 9 39.43 37.76 -14.67
N THR A 10 39.00 37.92 -15.93
CA THR A 10 39.81 38.48 -17.03
C THR A 10 39.01 39.55 -17.76
N GLU A 11 39.67 40.46 -18.48
CA GLU A 11 39.00 41.51 -19.27
C GLU A 11 38.02 40.93 -20.31
N PHE A 12 38.28 39.70 -20.78
CA PHE A 12 37.38 38.97 -21.67
C PHE A 12 36.02 38.60 -21.04
N LEU A 13 35.86 38.72 -19.72
CA LEU A 13 34.58 38.54 -19.01
C LEU A 13 33.81 39.86 -18.81
N GLU A 14 34.39 41.00 -19.21
CA GLU A 14 33.68 42.29 -19.24
C GLU A 14 32.84 42.43 -20.52
N SER A 15 33.32 41.86 -21.62
CA SER A 15 32.66 41.94 -22.93
C SER A 15 31.73 40.76 -23.21
N LYS A 16 30.42 41.02 -23.33
CA LYS A 16 29.40 40.02 -23.70
C LYS A 16 29.62 39.36 -25.07
N SER A 17 30.38 39.98 -25.96
CA SER A 17 30.67 39.42 -27.29
C SER A 17 31.81 38.40 -27.27
N SER A 18 32.62 38.38 -26.21
CA SER A 18 33.76 37.50 -26.02
C SER A 18 33.35 36.02 -26.01
N ARG A 19 34.21 35.16 -26.57
CA ARG A 19 34.04 33.70 -26.51
C ARG A 19 34.08 33.20 -25.06
N THR A 20 34.96 33.77 -24.23
CA THR A 20 35.10 33.40 -22.82
C THR A 20 33.84 33.74 -22.04
N TYR A 21 33.28 34.94 -22.24
CA TYR A 21 32.02 35.34 -21.62
C TYR A 21 30.88 34.40 -22.03
N LYS A 22 30.67 34.18 -23.33
CA LYS A 22 29.58 33.33 -23.84
C LYS A 22 29.68 31.88 -23.40
N LYS A 23 30.91 31.35 -23.26
CA LYS A 23 31.15 30.02 -22.72
C LYS A 23 30.69 29.95 -21.27
N LEU A 24 31.22 30.82 -20.40
CA LEU A 24 30.89 30.82 -18.99
C LEU A 24 29.41 31.13 -18.72
N GLU A 25 28.84 32.08 -19.45
CA GLU A 25 27.40 32.39 -19.40
C GLU A 25 26.56 31.15 -19.68
N ARG A 26 26.88 30.39 -20.74
CA ARG A 26 26.17 29.16 -21.07
C ARG A 26 26.31 28.11 -19.98
N GLU A 27 27.51 27.89 -19.46
CA GLU A 27 27.76 26.89 -18.40
C GLU A 27 26.96 27.23 -17.13
N VAL A 28 27.08 28.47 -16.64
CA VAL A 28 26.36 28.93 -15.45
C VAL A 28 24.85 28.89 -15.67
N MET A 29 24.37 29.32 -16.83
CA MET A 29 22.95 29.25 -17.18
C MET A 29 22.43 27.81 -17.18
N LEU A 30 23.16 26.85 -17.77
CA LEU A 30 22.77 25.45 -17.79
C LEU A 30 22.72 24.86 -16.37
N THR A 31 23.71 25.16 -15.54
CA THR A 31 23.74 24.71 -14.14
C THR A 31 22.57 25.27 -13.36
N LEU A 32 22.33 26.58 -13.42
CA LEU A 32 21.23 27.21 -12.69
C LEU A 32 19.86 26.75 -13.21
N ASN A 33 19.69 26.59 -14.53
CA ASN A 33 18.46 26.05 -15.10
C ASN A 33 18.19 24.62 -14.62
N LYS A 34 19.22 23.79 -14.53
CA LYS A 34 19.09 22.43 -13.98
C LYS A 34 18.66 22.47 -12.52
N MET A 35 19.29 23.32 -11.69
CA MET A 35 18.95 23.45 -10.27
C MET A 35 17.51 23.94 -10.05
N PHE A 36 17.06 24.96 -10.80
CA PHE A 36 15.72 25.52 -10.66
C PHE A 36 14.62 24.76 -11.42
N SER A 37 14.98 23.73 -12.20
CA SER A 37 14.01 22.89 -12.93
C SER A 37 13.05 22.12 -12.01
N THR A 38 13.34 22.06 -10.70
CA THR A 38 12.45 21.51 -9.67
C THR A 38 11.13 22.29 -9.55
N TYR A 39 11.13 23.57 -9.89
CA TYR A 39 9.94 24.41 -9.86
C TYR A 39 9.16 24.27 -11.17
N LYS A 40 7.89 23.84 -11.08
CA LYS A 40 7.05 23.62 -12.26
C LYS A 40 6.81 24.89 -13.11
N ASN A 41 6.85 26.07 -12.49
CA ASN A 41 6.69 27.36 -13.14
C ASN A 41 8.01 28.02 -13.53
N PHE A 42 9.16 27.37 -13.36
CA PHE A 42 10.44 27.93 -13.78
C PHE A 42 10.54 27.99 -15.31
N LEU A 43 10.99 29.13 -15.83
CA LEU A 43 11.17 29.35 -17.26
C LEU A 43 12.64 29.25 -17.65
N GLN A 44 13.47 30.13 -17.10
CA GLN A 44 14.90 30.18 -17.38
C GLN A 44 15.64 31.10 -16.41
N THR A 45 16.97 30.94 -16.36
CA THR A 45 17.89 31.85 -15.70
C THR A 45 18.57 32.74 -16.73
N ASN A 46 18.65 34.03 -16.45
CA ASN A 46 19.41 34.99 -17.26
C ASN A 46 20.65 35.42 -16.50
N ILE A 47 21.81 35.39 -17.16
CA ILE A 47 23.04 35.95 -16.62
C ILE A 47 23.14 37.42 -17.03
N LEU A 48 23.10 38.31 -16.05
CA LEU A 48 23.14 39.75 -16.31
C LEU A 48 24.56 40.22 -16.65
N LYS A 49 25.53 39.84 -15.80
CA LYS A 49 26.95 40.15 -15.95
C LYS A 49 27.81 39.37 -14.96
N PHE A 50 29.11 39.31 -15.26
CA PHE A 50 30.17 38.94 -14.33
C PHE A 50 30.84 40.20 -13.77
N VAL A 51 31.26 40.17 -12.51
CA VAL A 51 31.91 41.31 -11.83
C VAL A 51 33.24 40.88 -11.23
N ASN A 52 34.20 41.81 -11.22
CA ASN A 52 35.51 41.63 -10.62
C ASN A 52 35.41 41.39 -9.09
N GLY A 53 36.31 40.57 -8.55
CA GLY A 53 36.30 40.07 -7.18
C GLY A 53 35.92 38.59 -7.11
N SER A 54 36.76 37.72 -7.68
CA SER A 54 36.51 36.27 -7.80
C SER A 54 35.22 35.95 -8.58
N VAL A 55 35.14 36.38 -9.85
CA VAL A 55 34.02 36.16 -10.80
C VAL A 55 32.65 36.09 -10.11
N LEU A 56 32.15 37.24 -9.67
CA LEU A 56 30.83 37.35 -9.09
C LEU A 56 29.77 37.33 -10.20
N VAL A 57 28.84 36.38 -10.14
CA VAL A 57 27.73 36.23 -11.08
C VAL A 57 26.53 37.02 -10.58
N LYS A 58 26.02 37.93 -11.41
CA LYS A 58 24.68 38.50 -11.23
C LYS A 58 23.73 37.83 -12.21
N SER A 59 22.66 37.25 -11.69
CA SER A 59 21.68 36.49 -12.45
C SER A 59 20.26 36.77 -11.95
N GLU A 60 19.29 36.49 -12.82
CA GLU A 60 17.85 36.56 -12.54
C GLU A 60 17.21 35.24 -12.93
N ALA A 61 16.37 34.69 -12.06
CA ALA A 61 15.55 33.51 -12.35
C ALA A 61 14.13 33.98 -12.73
N LEU A 62 13.65 33.55 -13.88
CA LEU A 62 12.31 33.90 -14.39
C LEU A 62 11.34 32.75 -14.13
N PHE A 63 10.19 33.10 -13.56
CA PHE A 63 9.10 32.18 -13.29
C PHE A 63 7.84 32.63 -14.02
N GLN A 64 7.04 31.68 -14.50
CA GLN A 64 5.76 31.91 -15.11
C GLN A 64 4.77 32.44 -14.06
N GLY A 65 4.02 33.48 -14.44
CA GLY A 65 2.94 34.02 -13.61
C GLY A 65 1.77 33.04 -13.47
N GLY A 66 1.05 33.11 -12.35
CA GLY A 66 -0.16 32.31 -12.09
C GLY A 66 0.03 31.11 -11.15
N GLY A 67 1.25 30.81 -10.71
CA GLY A 67 1.56 29.81 -9.68
C GLY A 67 2.26 30.41 -8.45
N PRO A 68 2.45 29.63 -7.37
CA PRO A 68 3.25 30.06 -6.24
C PRO A 68 4.69 30.35 -6.71
N VAL A 69 5.15 31.57 -6.45
CA VAL A 69 6.52 32.00 -6.78
C VAL A 69 7.41 31.68 -5.60
N PRO A 70 8.57 31.02 -5.79
CA PRO A 70 9.50 30.76 -4.70
C PRO A 70 9.99 32.07 -4.08
N THR A 71 10.18 32.07 -2.76
CA THR A 71 10.77 33.20 -2.05
C THR A 71 12.26 33.31 -2.36
N ASN A 72 12.87 34.46 -2.02
CA ASN A 72 14.32 34.62 -2.15
C ASN A 72 15.09 33.59 -1.30
N SER A 73 14.55 33.24 -0.14
CA SER A 73 15.11 32.20 0.75
C SER A 73 15.06 30.82 0.08
N ASP A 74 13.96 30.49 -0.60
CA ASP A 74 13.81 29.22 -1.33
C ASP A 74 14.79 29.10 -2.49
N LEU A 75 14.99 30.20 -3.23
CA LEU A 75 15.98 30.23 -4.32
C LEU A 75 17.40 29.96 -3.80
N ILE A 76 17.76 30.55 -2.66
CA ILE A 76 19.06 30.31 -2.03
C ILE A 76 19.15 28.85 -1.59
N ARG A 77 18.15 28.31 -0.90
CA ARG A 77 18.10 26.89 -0.50
C ARG A 77 18.24 25.94 -1.68
N THR A 78 17.55 26.21 -2.79
CA THR A 78 17.65 25.40 -4.02
C THR A 78 19.08 25.34 -4.54
N LEU A 79 19.79 26.48 -4.54
CA LEU A 79 21.19 26.51 -4.94
C LEU A 79 22.07 25.72 -3.97
N LEU A 80 21.89 25.89 -2.66
CA LEU A 80 22.65 25.13 -1.67
C LEU A 80 22.42 23.62 -1.81
N THR A 81 21.16 23.18 -1.88
CA THR A 81 20.82 21.78 -2.08
C THR A 81 21.37 21.24 -3.39
N GLY A 82 21.38 22.03 -4.47
CA GLY A 82 21.94 21.63 -5.75
C GLY A 82 23.45 21.41 -5.68
N VAL A 83 24.18 22.32 -5.02
CA VAL A 83 25.63 22.22 -4.82
C VAL A 83 25.98 21.05 -3.89
N GLU A 84 25.26 20.86 -2.79
CA GLU A 84 25.48 19.74 -1.86
C GLU A 84 25.21 18.38 -2.48
N LYS A 85 24.24 18.30 -3.40
CA LYS A 85 23.93 17.08 -4.17
C LYS A 85 24.88 16.86 -5.37
N GLU A 86 25.97 17.64 -5.45
CA GLU A 86 26.95 17.60 -6.54
C GLU A 86 26.34 17.75 -7.94
N MET A 87 25.18 18.43 -8.06
CA MET A 87 24.57 18.68 -9.36
C MET A 87 25.43 19.63 -10.23
N ASP A 88 26.47 20.24 -9.66
CA ASP A 88 27.36 21.26 -10.21
C ASP A 88 28.75 20.72 -10.64
N THR A 89 29.05 19.43 -10.49
CA THR A 89 30.39 18.85 -10.81
C THR A 89 30.73 18.75 -12.30
N PHE A 90 29.92 19.34 -13.18
CA PHE A 90 30.08 19.22 -14.64
C PHE A 90 31.14 20.16 -15.23
N PHE A 91 31.54 21.20 -14.49
CA PHE A 91 32.45 22.24 -14.98
C PHE A 91 33.62 22.48 -14.03
N ASP A 92 34.68 23.12 -14.53
CA ASP A 92 35.93 23.39 -13.80
C ASP A 92 35.80 24.45 -12.69
N TRP A 93 34.57 24.88 -12.38
CA TRP A 93 34.27 25.91 -11.39
C TRP A 93 33.28 25.42 -10.34
N ARG A 94 33.35 26.01 -9.15
CA ARG A 94 32.43 25.72 -8.05
C ARG A 94 31.80 26.99 -7.51
N VAL A 95 30.59 26.88 -7.00
CA VAL A 95 29.92 28.01 -6.33
C VAL A 95 30.46 28.14 -4.90
N ASP A 96 30.90 29.34 -4.51
CA ASP A 96 31.10 29.62 -3.09
C ASP A 96 29.74 29.82 -2.41
N VAL A 97 29.33 28.82 -1.65
CA VAL A 97 28.04 28.76 -0.98
C VAL A 97 27.81 29.96 -0.04
N GLN A 98 28.86 30.46 0.63
CA GLN A 98 28.72 31.55 1.59
C GLN A 98 28.49 32.92 0.93
N SER A 99 28.83 33.03 -0.36
CA SER A 99 28.64 34.24 -1.16
C SER A 99 27.24 34.38 -1.77
N ILE A 100 26.41 33.32 -1.68
CA ILE A 100 25.09 33.30 -2.32
C ILE A 100 24.17 34.30 -1.63
N GLN A 101 23.59 35.19 -2.44
CA GLN A 101 22.65 36.22 -1.98
C GLN A 101 21.52 36.44 -2.98
N SER A 102 20.32 36.73 -2.49
CA SER A 102 19.18 37.12 -3.31
C SER A 102 18.37 38.21 -2.61
N ASN A 103 18.26 39.39 -3.24
CA ASN A 103 17.44 40.52 -2.77
C ASN A 103 17.55 40.84 -1.25
N GLY A 104 18.77 40.83 -0.70
CA GLY A 104 19.04 41.11 0.72
C GLY A 104 19.05 39.88 1.65
N PHE A 105 18.66 38.72 1.14
CA PHE A 105 18.80 37.43 1.82
C PHE A 105 20.14 36.77 1.47
N SER A 106 20.67 36.03 2.43
CA SER A 106 21.91 35.27 2.39
C SER A 106 21.74 34.01 3.24
N VAL A 107 22.71 33.09 3.19
CA VAL A 107 22.71 31.85 3.99
C VAL A 107 22.54 32.10 5.49
N LYS A 108 22.89 33.29 6.00
CA LYS A 108 22.84 33.65 7.42
C LYS A 108 21.49 34.18 7.90
N ASN A 109 20.61 34.61 6.98
CA ASN A 109 19.35 35.28 7.31
C ASN A 109 18.19 34.75 6.47
N LEU A 110 18.14 33.45 6.24
CA LEU A 110 17.05 32.80 5.51
C LEU A 110 15.77 32.79 6.35
N GLU A 111 14.63 33.01 5.70
CA GLU A 111 13.31 32.81 6.31
C GLU A 111 13.05 31.32 6.55
N PRO A 112 12.33 30.90 7.59
CA PRO A 112 12.07 29.48 7.85
C PRO A 112 11.43 28.77 6.65
N GLU A 113 11.87 27.55 6.38
CA GLU A 113 11.25 26.70 5.34
C GLU A 113 9.91 26.18 5.84
N LYS A 114 8.90 26.23 4.97
CA LYS A 114 7.55 25.76 5.25
C LYS A 114 7.37 24.35 4.68
N LEU A 115 7.01 23.39 5.52
CA LEU A 115 6.59 22.06 5.11
C LEU A 115 5.12 21.84 5.48
N SER A 116 4.36 21.24 4.57
CA SER A 116 2.97 20.87 4.79
C SER A 116 2.86 19.45 5.32
N ILE A 117 2.13 19.25 6.41
CA ILE A 117 1.91 17.94 7.05
C ILE A 117 0.43 17.59 6.91
N SER A 118 0.13 16.35 6.54
CA SER A 118 -1.23 15.82 6.54
C SER A 118 -1.23 14.40 7.11
N LEU A 119 -2.18 14.11 7.99
CA LEU A 119 -2.29 12.82 8.68
C LEU A 119 -3.72 12.54 9.12
N VAL A 120 -4.00 11.27 9.44
CA VAL A 120 -5.23 10.81 10.07
C VAL A 120 -4.89 10.28 11.47
N ALA A 121 -5.59 10.80 12.46
CA ALA A 121 -5.52 10.31 13.83
C ALA A 121 -6.68 9.34 14.07
N LEU A 122 -6.34 8.09 14.36
CA LEU A 122 -7.25 6.98 14.55
C LEU A 122 -8.08 7.18 15.82
N ARG A 123 -9.37 6.82 15.78
CA ARG A 123 -10.27 6.71 16.96
C ARG A 123 -10.47 8.02 17.74
N LEU A 124 -10.26 9.16 17.09
CA LEU A 124 -10.34 10.49 17.71
C LEU A 124 -11.41 11.38 17.06
N GLY A 125 -12.16 10.85 16.11
CA GLY A 125 -13.24 11.58 15.44
C GLY A 125 -14.48 11.79 16.32
N SER A 126 -14.76 10.93 17.30
CA SER A 126 -15.98 11.03 18.13
C SER A 126 -15.75 11.80 19.43
N THR A 127 -14.73 11.40 20.19
CA THR A 127 -14.38 11.96 21.49
C THR A 127 -13.97 13.44 21.41
N VAL A 128 -13.30 13.85 20.33
CA VAL A 128 -12.72 15.20 20.20
C VAL A 128 -13.74 16.23 19.66
N PHE A 129 -14.93 15.80 19.19
CA PHE A 129 -16.03 16.71 18.85
C PHE A 129 -17.09 16.81 19.96
N GLY A 130 -17.11 15.88 20.91
CA GLY A 130 -17.90 15.96 22.15
C GLY A 130 -17.13 16.56 23.35
N ASP A 131 -15.79 16.55 23.30
CA ASP A 131 -14.94 17.26 24.25
C ASP A 131 -14.95 18.76 23.93
N VAL A 132 -15.31 19.59 24.91
CA VAL A 132 -15.39 21.06 24.77
C VAL A 132 -14.03 21.66 24.36
N ASP A 133 -12.94 20.92 24.59
CA ASP A 133 -11.60 21.38 24.28
C ASP A 133 -11.00 20.70 23.04
N GLY A 134 -10.85 19.37 22.93
CA GLY A 134 -10.21 18.76 21.74
C GLY A 134 -8.79 19.28 21.43
N THR A 135 -8.30 20.17 22.27
CA THR A 135 -7.02 20.87 22.29
C THR A 135 -5.98 19.97 22.93
N SER A 136 -6.37 19.07 23.84
CA SER A 136 -5.46 18.16 24.54
C SER A 136 -4.74 17.19 23.59
N PHE A 137 -5.46 16.56 22.65
CA PHE A 137 -4.83 15.69 21.64
C PHE A 137 -3.94 16.49 20.69
N LEU A 138 -4.46 17.56 20.08
CA LEU A 138 -3.68 18.37 19.15
C LEU A 138 -2.46 19.00 19.83
N TYR A 139 -2.56 19.35 21.12
CA TYR A 139 -1.44 19.84 21.91
C TYR A 139 -0.38 18.76 22.11
N ARG A 140 -0.76 17.54 22.50
CA ARG A 140 0.18 16.41 22.61
C ARG A 140 0.81 16.07 21.26
N LEU A 141 0.02 16.00 20.21
CA LEU A 141 0.50 15.75 18.84
C LEU A 141 1.45 16.86 18.39
N LYS A 142 1.12 18.12 18.64
CA LYS A 142 1.98 19.27 18.34
C LYS A 142 3.33 19.15 19.05
N ASN A 143 3.32 18.82 20.35
CA ASN A 143 4.55 18.66 21.12
C ASN A 143 5.40 17.50 20.59
N GLU A 144 4.77 16.37 20.26
CA GLU A 144 5.48 15.22 19.73
C GLU A 144 6.09 15.50 18.35
N VAL A 145 5.37 16.20 17.46
CA VAL A 145 5.89 16.63 16.16
C VAL A 145 7.08 17.58 16.36
N ILE A 146 6.97 18.56 17.27
CA ILE A 146 8.08 19.47 17.60
C ILE A 146 9.28 18.70 18.13
N GLN A 147 9.07 17.73 19.02
CA GLN A 147 10.14 16.91 19.60
C GLN A 147 10.81 16.03 18.55
N SER A 148 10.01 15.33 17.74
CA SER A 148 10.48 14.44 16.67
C SER A 148 11.28 15.20 15.62
N LEU A 149 10.77 16.35 15.16
CA LEU A 149 11.48 17.19 14.18
C LEU A 149 12.63 17.98 14.79
N GLY A 150 12.54 18.33 16.07
CA GLY A 150 13.58 19.03 16.82
C GLY A 150 14.92 18.29 16.86
N ALA A 151 14.91 16.97 16.63
CA ALA A 151 16.12 16.17 16.47
C ALA A 151 16.87 16.44 15.13
N LEU A 152 16.17 16.93 14.11
CA LEU A 152 16.72 17.21 12.77
C LEU A 152 16.88 18.70 12.52
N TYR A 153 15.87 19.49 12.86
CA TYR A 153 15.78 20.91 12.52
C TYR A 153 15.21 21.72 13.69
N GLN A 154 15.61 22.99 13.80
CA GLN A 154 15.01 23.89 14.76
C GLN A 154 13.61 24.29 14.29
N VAL A 155 12.57 23.84 15.00
CA VAL A 155 11.18 24.16 14.69
C VAL A 155 10.82 25.55 15.24
N ARG A 156 10.45 26.47 14.35
CA ARG A 156 10.04 27.84 14.70
C ARG A 156 8.57 27.93 15.05
N ASN A 157 7.75 27.30 14.23
CA ASN A 157 6.30 27.33 14.40
C ASN A 157 5.69 26.05 13.85
N LEU A 158 4.59 25.64 14.45
CA LEU A 158 3.77 24.52 14.01
C LEU A 158 2.31 24.89 14.23
N SER A 159 1.56 24.91 13.13
CA SER A 159 0.11 24.98 13.12
C SER A 159 -0.45 23.61 12.77
N LEU A 160 -1.43 23.13 13.54
CA LEU A 160 -2.20 21.94 13.24
C LEU A 160 -3.68 22.33 13.30
N VAL A 161 -4.42 21.93 12.28
CA VAL A 161 -5.84 22.24 12.10
C VAL A 161 -6.59 20.95 11.83
N ARG A 162 -7.72 20.82 12.51
CA ARG A 162 -8.67 19.74 12.29
C ARG A 162 -9.47 20.02 11.02
N LEU A 163 -9.60 19.04 10.14
CA LEU A 163 -10.42 19.18 8.94
C LEU A 163 -11.80 18.58 9.10
N ARG A 164 -11.88 17.28 9.42
CA ARG A 164 -13.15 16.55 9.49
C ARG A 164 -13.01 15.22 10.21
N ASN A 165 -14.14 14.69 10.66
CA ASN A 165 -14.27 13.30 11.06
C ASN A 165 -14.52 12.45 9.80
N VAL A 166 -13.81 11.32 9.68
CA VAL A 166 -14.04 10.30 8.66
C VAL A 166 -14.21 8.97 9.37
N LYS A 167 -15.46 8.48 9.46
CA LYS A 167 -15.79 7.19 10.10
C LYS A 167 -15.16 7.01 11.50
N GLY A 168 -15.25 8.02 12.37
CA GLY A 168 -14.69 7.92 13.73
C GLY A 168 -13.20 8.25 13.84
N ASP A 169 -12.50 8.46 12.72
CA ASP A 169 -11.13 8.98 12.67
C ASP A 169 -11.09 10.49 12.40
N LEU A 170 -9.96 11.13 12.65
CA LEU A 170 -9.77 12.56 12.55
C LEU A 170 -8.74 12.95 11.49
N GLU A 171 -9.16 13.62 10.42
CA GLU A 171 -8.24 14.18 9.44
C GLU A 171 -7.65 15.51 9.96
N VAL A 172 -6.31 15.58 10.01
CA VAL A 172 -5.54 16.74 10.50
C VAL A 172 -4.57 17.20 9.42
N ARG A 173 -4.49 18.52 9.23
CA ARG A 173 -3.46 19.15 8.39
C ARG A 173 -2.72 20.20 9.17
N GLY A 174 -1.48 20.45 8.77
CA GLY A 174 -0.66 21.43 9.43
C GLY A 174 0.45 21.98 8.57
N GLU A 175 1.04 23.04 9.08
CA GLU A 175 2.18 23.69 8.47
C GLU A 175 3.27 23.82 9.55
N VAL A 176 4.43 23.26 9.26
CA VAL A 176 5.61 23.38 10.10
C VAL A 176 6.62 24.33 9.45
N TYR A 177 7.18 25.21 10.25
CA TYR A 177 8.20 26.16 9.84
C TYR A 177 9.50 25.77 10.54
N ILE A 178 10.52 25.42 9.76
CA ILE A 178 11.81 24.95 10.26
C ILE A 178 12.96 25.82 9.77
N ASP A 179 13.95 26.01 10.62
CA ASP A 179 15.19 26.66 10.19
C ASP A 179 16.09 25.66 9.50
N THR A 180 16.47 25.98 8.27
CA THR A 180 17.41 25.19 7.50
C THR A 180 18.11 26.04 6.44
N HIS A 181 19.35 25.68 6.12
CA HIS A 181 20.17 26.35 5.11
C HIS A 181 19.96 25.79 3.70
N ALA A 182 19.58 24.52 3.60
CA ALA A 182 19.23 23.81 2.37
C ALA A 182 17.80 23.27 2.48
N HIS A 183 17.16 22.87 1.36
CA HIS A 183 15.85 22.24 1.43
C HIS A 183 15.88 20.99 2.32
N ALA A 184 14.92 20.91 3.24
CA ALA A 184 14.79 19.77 4.15
C ALA A 184 14.64 18.45 3.39
N ASP A 185 15.29 17.41 3.88
CA ASP A 185 15.11 16.07 3.33
C ASP A 185 13.78 15.51 3.84
N VAL A 186 12.75 15.61 3.01
CA VAL A 186 11.41 15.11 3.29
C VAL A 186 11.41 13.64 3.71
N GLY A 187 12.34 12.82 3.19
CA GLY A 187 12.51 11.43 3.60
C GLY A 187 12.95 11.32 5.05
N GLN A 188 13.96 12.09 5.47
CA GLN A 188 14.41 12.12 6.87
C GLN A 188 13.35 12.68 7.81
N VAL A 189 12.64 13.74 7.39
CA VAL A 189 11.51 14.32 8.14
C VAL A 189 10.45 13.25 8.39
N LEU A 190 10.04 12.52 7.35
CA LEU A 190 9.07 11.42 7.48
C LEU A 190 9.59 10.31 8.42
N GLN A 191 10.87 9.94 8.34
CA GLN A 191 11.46 8.95 9.25
C GLN A 191 11.47 9.41 10.71
N ALA A 192 11.73 10.70 10.97
CA ALA A 192 11.64 11.24 12.33
C ALA A 192 10.21 11.22 12.87
N LEU A 193 9.22 11.47 12.01
CA LEU A 193 7.79 11.45 12.36
C LEU A 193 7.18 10.05 12.48
N LYS A 194 7.94 8.99 12.23
CA LYS A 194 7.49 7.61 12.38
C LYS A 194 6.99 7.29 13.81
N GLY A 195 7.56 7.95 14.82
CA GLY A 195 7.17 7.78 16.23
C GLY A 195 5.72 8.20 16.53
N LEU A 196 5.09 8.97 15.63
CA LEU A 196 3.69 9.39 15.78
C LEU A 196 2.70 8.22 15.79
N ALA A 197 3.10 7.02 15.34
CA ALA A 197 2.29 5.81 15.49
C ALA A 197 1.86 5.57 16.95
N ASN A 198 2.73 5.89 17.91
CA ASN A 198 2.44 5.77 19.35
C ASN A 198 1.41 6.80 19.85
N PHE A 199 1.11 7.81 19.03
CA PHE A 199 0.13 8.86 19.29
C PHE A 199 -1.13 8.70 18.45
N SER A 200 -1.49 7.45 18.13
CA SER A 200 -2.69 7.09 17.35
C SER A 200 -2.72 7.68 15.94
N VAL A 201 -1.57 8.05 15.36
CA VAL A 201 -1.51 8.49 13.96
C VAL A 201 -1.39 7.28 13.05
N ASP A 202 -2.21 7.20 12.01
CA ASP A 202 -2.07 6.19 10.95
C ASP A 202 -0.89 6.54 10.04
N LEU A 203 0.18 5.75 10.11
CA LEU A 203 1.39 5.99 9.31
C LEU A 203 1.15 5.88 7.80
N THR A 204 0.13 5.16 7.34
CA THR A 204 -0.20 5.06 5.91
C THR A 204 -0.80 6.35 5.34
N SER A 205 -1.35 7.18 6.24
CA SER A 205 -1.93 8.48 5.93
C SER A 205 -0.95 9.65 6.09
N LEU A 206 0.11 9.46 6.88
CA LEU A 206 1.11 10.49 7.17
C LEU A 206 1.84 10.91 5.89
N SER A 207 1.80 12.21 5.63
CA SER A 207 2.47 12.81 4.48
C SER A 207 3.08 14.16 4.82
N VAL A 208 4.21 14.44 4.18
CA VAL A 208 4.93 15.71 4.23
C VAL A 208 5.14 16.18 2.79
N ASP A 209 4.63 17.37 2.46
CA ASP A 209 4.60 17.91 1.09
C ASP A 209 4.07 16.93 0.04
N GLY A 210 3.06 16.15 0.44
CA GLY A 210 2.42 15.12 -0.37
C GLY A 210 3.21 13.82 -0.51
N SER A 211 4.47 13.78 -0.03
CA SER A 211 5.28 12.56 0.01
C SER A 211 4.93 11.72 1.24
N ARG A 212 5.07 10.40 1.14
CA ARG A 212 4.71 9.44 2.21
C ARG A 212 5.88 8.54 2.57
N LEU A 213 5.79 7.93 3.75
CA LEU A 213 6.70 6.86 4.15
C LEU A 213 6.60 5.68 3.16
N SER A 214 7.76 5.12 2.81
CA SER A 214 7.80 3.81 2.14
C SER A 214 7.53 2.75 3.20
N LEU A 215 6.38 2.09 3.12
CA LEU A 215 5.87 1.13 4.10
C LEU A 215 5.48 -0.16 3.40
N GLN A 216 5.69 -1.29 4.06
CA GLN A 216 5.11 -2.57 3.65
C GLN A 216 3.85 -2.80 4.46
N VAL A 217 2.70 -2.88 3.79
CA VAL A 217 1.40 -3.07 4.44
C VAL A 217 0.88 -4.45 4.08
N PHE A 218 0.56 -5.25 5.11
CA PHE A 218 -0.12 -6.53 4.94
C PHE A 218 -1.55 -6.40 5.46
N PRO A 219 -2.56 -6.46 4.57
CA PRO A 219 -3.94 -6.51 5.03
C PRO A 219 -4.16 -7.84 5.74
N ILE A 220 -4.87 -7.80 6.86
CA ILE A 220 -5.17 -8.95 7.69
C ILE A 220 -6.67 -9.10 7.87
N SER A 221 -7.13 -10.33 7.97
CA SER A 221 -8.46 -10.63 8.45
C SER A 221 -8.52 -11.91 9.25
N PHE A 222 -9.41 -11.96 10.23
CA PHE A 222 -9.62 -13.13 11.09
C PHE A 222 -10.95 -13.03 11.81
N THR A 223 -11.45 -14.16 12.30
CA THR A 223 -12.74 -14.26 12.98
C THR A 223 -12.57 -14.39 14.49
N ILE A 224 -13.31 -13.57 15.25
CA ILE A 224 -13.40 -13.64 16.71
C ILE A 224 -14.60 -14.52 17.07
N THR A 225 -14.37 -15.58 17.84
CA THR A 225 -15.37 -16.62 18.13
C THR A 225 -16.14 -16.37 19.44
N ASN A 226 -15.56 -15.63 20.39
CA ASN A 226 -16.15 -15.40 21.70
C ASN A 226 -16.91 -14.06 21.84
N LYS A 227 -17.15 -13.34 20.74
CA LYS A 227 -17.95 -12.12 20.73
C LYS A 227 -18.94 -12.15 19.57
N MET A 228 -20.14 -11.62 19.82
CA MET A 228 -21.15 -11.39 18.79
C MET A 228 -21.20 -9.90 18.44
N LEU A 229 -21.46 -9.60 17.17
CA LEU A 229 -21.62 -8.21 16.72
C LEU A 229 -22.84 -7.57 17.41
N LYS A 230 -22.63 -6.41 18.02
CA LYS A 230 -23.67 -5.52 18.53
C LYS A 230 -23.82 -4.31 17.59
N GLU A 231 -24.98 -3.66 17.61
CA GLU A 231 -25.25 -2.47 16.79
C GLU A 231 -24.24 -1.33 17.06
N GLU A 232 -23.82 -1.18 18.32
CA GLU A 232 -22.77 -0.24 18.76
C GLU A 232 -21.39 -0.51 18.10
N LEU A 233 -21.11 -1.74 17.64
CA LEU A 233 -19.85 -2.07 16.96
C LEU A 233 -19.84 -1.70 15.47
N VAL A 234 -21.00 -1.39 14.89
CA VAL A 234 -21.12 -0.89 13.51
C VAL A 234 -20.82 0.61 13.45
N ASP A 235 -21.13 1.34 14.51
CA ASP A 235 -20.75 2.74 14.62
C ASP A 235 -19.27 2.88 14.99
N HIS A 236 -18.44 3.23 14.00
CA HIS A 236 -17.00 3.47 14.20
C HIS A 236 -16.69 4.65 15.14
N SER A 237 -17.69 5.48 15.42
CA SER A 237 -17.58 6.60 16.35
C SER A 237 -17.99 6.21 17.78
N SER A 238 -18.51 5.00 18.01
CA SER A 238 -18.82 4.53 19.36
C SER A 238 -17.56 4.27 20.18
N VAL A 239 -17.68 4.42 21.49
CA VAL A 239 -16.58 4.14 22.42
C VAL A 239 -16.27 2.65 22.42
N GLU A 240 -17.30 1.80 22.33
CA GLU A 240 -17.19 0.34 22.29
C GLU A 240 -16.40 -0.14 21.08
N HIS A 241 -16.64 0.43 19.89
CA HIS A 241 -15.87 0.12 18.69
C HIS A 241 -14.41 0.58 18.83
N GLN A 242 -14.19 1.80 19.33
CA GLN A 242 -12.85 2.37 19.48
C GLN A 242 -11.99 1.60 20.49
N ASP A 243 -12.57 1.22 21.63
CA ASP A 243 -11.89 0.43 22.65
C ASP A 243 -11.59 -0.99 22.14
N LEU A 244 -12.57 -1.64 21.49
CA LEU A 244 -12.37 -2.98 20.94
C LEU A 244 -11.28 -3.02 19.87
N THR A 245 -11.31 -2.08 18.92
CA THR A 245 -10.29 -2.01 17.86
C THR A 245 -8.91 -1.68 18.42
N ARG A 246 -8.83 -0.89 19.50
CA ARG A 246 -7.57 -0.62 20.22
C ARG A 246 -7.03 -1.87 20.88
N ASP A 247 -7.84 -2.55 21.69
CA ASP A 247 -7.40 -3.73 22.41
C ASP A 247 -6.98 -4.84 21.45
N LEU A 248 -7.68 -5.01 20.32
CA LEU A 248 -7.28 -5.95 19.26
C LEU A 248 -5.96 -5.57 18.59
N ALA A 249 -5.76 -4.28 18.28
CA ALA A 249 -4.51 -3.80 17.70
C ALA A 249 -3.33 -4.03 18.66
N ASP A 250 -3.51 -3.78 19.96
CA ASP A 250 -2.50 -3.97 20.99
C ASP A 250 -2.14 -5.46 21.16
N VAL A 251 -3.14 -6.35 21.12
CA VAL A 251 -2.94 -7.80 21.15
C VAL A 251 -2.16 -8.30 19.93
N LEU A 252 -2.50 -7.82 18.73
CA LEU A 252 -1.77 -8.17 17.51
C LEU A 252 -0.35 -7.60 17.49
N MET A 253 -0.16 -6.36 17.96
CA MET A 253 1.16 -5.77 18.17
C MET A 253 1.99 -6.63 19.14
N HIS A 254 1.37 -7.13 20.21
CA HIS A 254 2.03 -8.03 21.16
C HIS A 254 2.39 -9.38 20.55
N ALA A 255 1.48 -9.97 19.76
CA ALA A 255 1.72 -11.24 19.06
C ALA A 255 2.91 -11.14 18.10
N LEU A 256 3.02 -10.01 17.39
CA LEU A 256 4.03 -9.78 16.36
C LEU A 256 5.29 -9.07 16.87
N ARG A 257 5.43 -8.89 18.19
CA ARG A 257 6.57 -8.18 18.82
C ARG A 257 7.95 -8.76 18.48
N THR A 258 8.00 -10.01 18.01
CA THR A 258 9.23 -10.68 17.56
C THR A 258 9.87 -9.95 16.37
N TYR A 259 9.07 -9.23 15.58
CA TYR A 259 9.56 -8.47 14.43
C TYR A 259 9.93 -7.03 14.82
N ASN A 260 11.22 -6.70 14.80
CA ASN A 260 11.72 -5.35 15.05
C ASN A 260 11.33 -4.34 13.96
N THR A 261 10.92 -4.80 12.78
CA THR A 261 10.47 -3.98 11.66
C THR A 261 8.99 -3.62 11.74
N LEU A 262 8.24 -4.18 12.70
CA LEU A 262 6.83 -3.86 12.93
C LEU A 262 6.70 -2.42 13.44
N LEU A 263 5.80 -1.66 12.82
CA LEU A 263 5.59 -0.25 13.16
C LEU A 263 4.25 -0.02 13.83
N GLN A 264 3.20 -0.64 13.30
CA GLN A 264 1.84 -0.38 13.71
C GLN A 264 0.91 -1.49 13.23
N VAL A 265 -0.13 -1.78 14.02
CA VAL A 265 -1.31 -2.52 13.56
C VAL A 265 -2.52 -1.61 13.65
N VAL A 266 -3.32 -1.57 12.59
CA VAL A 266 -4.53 -0.76 12.50
C VAL A 266 -5.71 -1.65 12.18
N ILE A 267 -6.70 -1.72 13.05
CA ILE A 267 -7.98 -2.37 12.74
C ILE A 267 -8.88 -1.34 12.05
N ARG A 268 -9.32 -1.65 10.82
CA ARG A 268 -10.07 -0.74 9.96
C ARG A 268 -11.57 -0.94 10.09
N ASP A 269 -12.02 -2.20 10.03
CA ASP A 269 -13.43 -2.53 9.99
C ASP A 269 -13.72 -3.81 10.81
N LEU A 270 -14.95 -3.90 11.30
CA LEU A 270 -15.52 -5.07 11.95
C LEU A 270 -16.80 -5.45 11.21
N LEU A 271 -16.81 -6.62 10.56
CA LEU A 271 -17.92 -7.06 9.71
C LEU A 271 -18.90 -7.99 10.45
N SER A 272 -20.15 -8.00 9.98
CA SER A 272 -21.26 -8.76 10.57
C SER A 272 -21.18 -10.27 10.34
N GLY A 273 -21.59 -11.05 11.35
CA GLY A 273 -21.54 -12.51 11.38
C GLY A 273 -20.87 -13.01 12.66
N SER A 274 -20.11 -14.11 12.57
CA SER A 274 -18.98 -14.32 13.49
C SER A 274 -18.03 -13.13 13.31
N LEU A 275 -17.83 -12.32 14.34
CA LEU A 275 -17.21 -10.99 14.25
C LEU A 275 -15.88 -11.04 13.48
N MET A 276 -15.91 -10.63 12.20
CA MET A 276 -14.74 -10.70 11.32
C MET A 276 -14.01 -9.37 11.38
N CYS A 277 -12.76 -9.43 11.82
CA CYS A 277 -11.87 -8.30 11.92
C CYS A 277 -11.15 -8.08 10.59
N HIS A 278 -11.08 -6.84 10.13
CA HIS A 278 -10.24 -6.44 9.01
C HIS A 278 -9.31 -5.30 9.44
N GLY A 279 -8.03 -5.42 9.11
CA GLY A 279 -7.02 -4.45 9.49
C GLY A 279 -5.78 -4.54 8.63
N ASP A 280 -4.77 -3.76 9.00
CA ASP A 280 -3.48 -3.70 8.35
C ASP A 280 -2.36 -3.85 9.38
N VAL A 281 -1.36 -4.65 9.04
CA VAL A 281 -0.09 -4.73 9.75
C VAL A 281 0.96 -4.00 8.94
N ILE A 282 1.59 -3.00 9.54
CA ILE A 282 2.46 -2.04 8.87
C ILE A 282 3.89 -2.27 9.32
N PHE A 283 4.78 -2.50 8.35
CA PHE A 283 6.20 -2.73 8.54
C PHE A 283 7.06 -1.68 7.82
N GLN A 284 8.27 -1.50 8.32
CA GLN A 284 9.34 -0.81 7.59
C GLN A 284 9.79 -1.66 6.37
N PRO A 285 10.43 -1.05 5.34
CA PRO A 285 11.08 -1.83 4.29
C PRO A 285 12.02 -2.88 4.89
N SER A 286 12.06 -4.07 4.27
CA SER A 286 12.61 -5.32 4.82
C SER A 286 11.68 -6.05 5.81
N ALA A 287 10.37 -6.04 5.52
CA ALA A 287 9.37 -6.81 6.27
C ALA A 287 9.53 -8.34 6.08
N PRO A 288 9.07 -9.15 7.05
CA PRO A 288 8.94 -10.61 6.88
C PRO A 288 7.97 -10.96 5.75
N SER A 289 7.97 -12.22 5.31
CA SER A 289 6.98 -12.68 4.33
C SER A 289 5.58 -12.75 4.95
N SER A 290 4.53 -12.60 4.13
CA SER A 290 3.13 -12.72 4.59
C SER A 290 2.85 -14.06 5.27
N MET A 291 3.48 -15.13 4.78
CA MET A 291 3.38 -16.48 5.35
C MET A 291 4.05 -16.57 6.72
N ASP A 292 5.18 -15.91 6.94
CA ASP A 292 5.84 -15.90 8.26
C ASP A 292 5.02 -15.13 9.29
N VAL A 293 4.42 -13.99 8.88
CA VAL A 293 3.51 -13.22 9.72
C VAL A 293 2.28 -14.05 10.06
N LEU A 294 1.67 -14.73 9.08
CA LEU A 294 0.54 -15.64 9.28
C LEU A 294 0.87 -16.73 10.30
N LYS A 295 1.98 -17.45 10.09
CA LYS A 295 2.42 -18.50 11.03
C LYS A 295 2.62 -17.96 12.43
N THR A 296 3.26 -16.80 12.57
CA THR A 296 3.47 -16.17 13.88
C THR A 296 2.16 -15.83 14.58
N LEU A 297 1.15 -15.34 13.84
CA LEU A 297 -0.18 -15.08 14.40
C LEU A 297 -0.86 -16.38 14.85
N VAL A 298 -0.80 -17.42 14.05
CA VAL A 298 -1.40 -18.73 14.36
C VAL A 298 -0.68 -19.40 15.54
N ASP A 299 0.65 -19.36 15.58
CA ASP A 299 1.46 -19.87 16.68
C ASP A 299 1.23 -19.09 17.99
N SER A 300 0.78 -17.83 17.89
CA SER A 300 0.40 -17.03 19.06
C SER A 300 -0.96 -17.42 19.67
N VAL A 301 -1.76 -18.25 18.98
CA VAL A 301 -3.03 -18.74 19.50
C VAL A 301 -2.77 -19.87 20.50
N GLY A 302 -3.14 -19.63 21.76
CA GLY A 302 -2.98 -20.59 22.84
C GLY A 302 -4.00 -21.74 22.84
N PRO A 303 -3.90 -22.68 23.80
CA PRO A 303 -4.73 -23.90 23.85
C PRO A 303 -6.24 -23.68 24.09
N ASN A 304 -6.68 -22.44 24.34
CA ASN A 304 -8.09 -22.05 24.50
C ASN A 304 -8.54 -21.11 23.37
N ASP A 305 -7.93 -21.23 22.19
CA ASP A 305 -8.10 -20.33 21.05
C ASP A 305 -7.77 -18.86 21.36
N ALA A 306 -7.08 -18.61 22.48
CA ALA A 306 -6.79 -17.29 23.00
C ALA A 306 -5.62 -16.65 22.24
N LEU A 307 -5.88 -15.57 21.52
CA LEU A 307 -4.88 -14.86 20.74
C LEU A 307 -3.85 -14.18 21.66
N ALA A 308 -2.58 -14.57 21.55
CA ALA A 308 -1.45 -14.04 22.31
C ALA A 308 -1.68 -13.98 23.84
N GLY A 309 -2.42 -14.96 24.38
CA GLY A 309 -2.76 -15.02 25.81
C GLY A 309 -3.78 -13.97 26.27
N SER A 310 -4.43 -13.29 25.34
CA SER A 310 -5.49 -12.31 25.62
C SER A 310 -6.85 -12.99 25.87
N HIS A 311 -7.87 -12.16 26.11
CA HIS A 311 -9.25 -12.62 26.27
C HIS A 311 -9.99 -12.80 24.93
N PHE A 312 -9.34 -12.53 23.78
CA PHE A 312 -9.94 -12.72 22.46
C PHE A 312 -9.73 -14.16 21.99
N GLN A 313 -10.83 -14.86 21.70
CA GLN A 313 -10.77 -16.18 21.09
C GLN A 313 -10.93 -16.05 19.58
N VAL A 314 -10.05 -16.69 18.83
CA VAL A 314 -9.99 -16.59 17.36
C VAL A 314 -9.86 -17.97 16.74
N ASP A 315 -10.42 -18.16 15.56
CA ASP A 315 -10.18 -19.38 14.78
C ASP A 315 -8.81 -19.27 14.07
N PRO A 316 -7.81 -20.12 14.38
CA PRO A 316 -6.48 -20.08 13.75
C PRO A 316 -6.52 -20.23 12.22
N TYR A 317 -7.50 -20.96 11.68
CA TYR A 317 -7.62 -21.19 10.24
C TYR A 317 -8.40 -20.08 9.52
N SER A 318 -8.98 -19.16 10.29
CA SER A 318 -9.64 -17.96 9.75
C SER A 318 -8.68 -16.82 9.42
N PHE A 319 -7.41 -16.91 9.86
CA PHE A 319 -6.42 -15.88 9.57
C PHE A 319 -6.06 -15.86 8.08
N ILE A 320 -6.16 -14.66 7.51
CA ILE A 320 -5.66 -14.32 6.18
C ILE A 320 -4.73 -13.13 6.35
N VAL A 321 -3.51 -13.23 5.81
CA VAL A 321 -2.50 -12.16 5.80
C VAL A 321 -2.03 -11.93 4.37
N ALA A 322 -2.32 -10.75 3.82
CA ALA A 322 -2.25 -10.49 2.39
C ALA A 322 -3.01 -11.58 1.61
N ASP A 323 -2.29 -12.40 0.85
CA ASP A 323 -2.85 -13.53 0.09
C ASP A 323 -2.53 -14.90 0.71
N SER A 324 -1.96 -14.92 1.92
CA SER A 324 -1.59 -16.16 2.63
C SER A 324 -2.69 -16.58 3.60
N GLN A 325 -3.07 -17.86 3.54
CA GLN A 325 -4.01 -18.51 4.45
C GLN A 325 -3.53 -19.94 4.74
N LEU A 326 -3.82 -20.46 5.93
CA LEU A 326 -3.59 -21.86 6.25
C LEU A 326 -4.77 -22.72 5.77
N GLU A 327 -4.47 -23.86 5.15
CA GLU A 327 -5.51 -24.84 4.84
C GLU A 327 -5.99 -25.51 6.14
N PRO A 328 -7.30 -25.56 6.40
CA PRO A 328 -7.84 -26.28 7.54
C PRO A 328 -7.55 -27.78 7.40
N PRO A 329 -7.26 -28.50 8.50
CA PRO A 329 -7.04 -29.93 8.46
C PRO A 329 -8.30 -30.61 7.91
N LEU A 330 -8.12 -31.52 6.95
CA LEU A 330 -9.21 -32.33 6.42
C LEU A 330 -9.84 -33.12 7.56
N VAL A 331 -11.01 -32.69 8.01
CA VAL A 331 -11.84 -33.46 8.94
C VAL A 331 -12.41 -34.62 8.14
N TYR A 332 -11.71 -35.75 8.14
CA TYR A 332 -12.34 -36.99 7.72
C TYR A 332 -13.49 -37.25 8.68
N PRO A 333 -14.75 -37.34 8.21
CA PRO A 333 -15.83 -37.76 9.08
C PRO A 333 -15.43 -39.13 9.61
N SER A 334 -15.21 -39.22 10.91
CA SER A 334 -15.01 -40.51 11.55
C SER A 334 -16.27 -41.31 11.28
N LEU A 335 -16.17 -42.26 10.34
CA LEU A 335 -17.22 -43.24 10.09
C LEU A 335 -17.54 -43.83 11.46
N PRO A 336 -18.79 -43.70 11.98
CA PRO A 336 -19.16 -44.31 13.24
C PRO A 336 -18.75 -45.78 13.17
N GLY A 337 -18.21 -46.38 14.23
CA GLY A 337 -17.74 -47.77 14.18
C GLY A 337 -18.80 -48.75 13.65
N TYR A 338 -20.08 -48.40 13.80
CA TYR A 338 -21.22 -49.10 13.21
C TYR A 338 -21.25 -49.08 11.68
N GLY A 339 -20.83 -48.00 11.01
CA GLY A 339 -20.73 -47.91 9.56
C GLY A 339 -19.76 -48.92 8.98
N VAL A 340 -18.60 -49.12 9.62
CA VAL A 340 -17.65 -50.17 9.24
C VAL A 340 -18.23 -51.56 9.49
N ALA A 341 -18.91 -51.76 10.64
CA ALA A 341 -19.58 -53.03 10.95
C ALA A 341 -20.68 -53.38 9.93
N ILE A 342 -21.48 -52.41 9.50
CA ILE A 342 -22.54 -52.59 8.48
C ILE A 342 -21.90 -53.00 7.14
N ILE A 343 -20.81 -52.34 6.72
CA ILE A 343 -20.11 -52.68 5.47
C ILE A 343 -19.56 -54.12 5.54
N VAL A 344 -18.97 -54.52 6.67
CA VAL A 344 -18.44 -55.88 6.85
C VAL A 344 -19.55 -56.92 6.86
N VAL A 345 -20.66 -56.66 7.55
CA VAL A 345 -21.81 -57.57 7.57
C VAL A 345 -22.45 -57.68 6.18
N CYS A 346 -22.65 -56.57 5.48
CA CYS A 346 -23.21 -56.58 4.13
C CYS A 346 -22.31 -57.33 3.14
N THR A 347 -20.98 -57.16 3.22
CA THR A 347 -20.04 -57.89 2.34
C THR A 347 -20.02 -59.39 2.66
N LEU A 348 -20.07 -59.79 3.95
CA LEU A 348 -20.18 -61.20 4.34
C LEU A 348 -21.49 -61.84 3.91
N VAL A 349 -22.61 -61.11 4.01
CA VAL A 349 -23.93 -61.59 3.54
C VAL A 349 -23.93 -61.78 2.03
N VAL A 350 -23.38 -60.83 1.27
CA VAL A 350 -23.25 -60.96 -0.19
C VAL A 350 -22.36 -62.16 -0.56
N LEU A 351 -21.24 -62.36 0.13
CA LEU A 351 -20.38 -63.52 -0.07
C LEU A 351 -21.09 -64.84 0.25
N ALA A 352 -21.87 -64.90 1.33
CA ALA A 352 -22.64 -66.07 1.71
C ALA A 352 -23.76 -66.40 0.69
N VAL A 353 -24.40 -65.37 0.12
CA VAL A 353 -25.40 -65.53 -0.95
C VAL A 353 -24.74 -66.05 -2.24
N ILE A 354 -23.59 -65.50 -2.63
CA ILE A 354 -22.83 -65.96 -3.81
C ILE A 354 -22.40 -67.41 -3.62
N LEU A 355 -21.87 -67.77 -2.44
CA LEU A 355 -21.46 -69.15 -2.12
C LEU A 355 -22.65 -70.11 -2.06
N SER A 356 -23.80 -69.68 -1.52
CA SER A 356 -25.03 -70.50 -1.54
C SER A 356 -25.53 -70.75 -2.96
N LEU A 357 -25.50 -69.73 -3.83
CA LEU A 357 -25.87 -69.88 -5.25
C LEU A 357 -24.91 -70.82 -6.00
N LEU A 358 -23.62 -70.79 -5.69
CA LEU A 358 -22.61 -71.71 -6.22
C LEU A 358 -22.80 -73.15 -5.69
N CYS A 359 -23.18 -73.32 -4.43
CA CYS A 359 -23.43 -74.64 -3.82
C CYS A 359 -24.80 -75.25 -4.20
N LEU A 360 -25.78 -74.43 -4.57
CA LEU A 360 -27.13 -74.87 -5.00
C LEU A 360 -27.21 -75.42 -6.43
N LYS A 361 -26.09 -75.49 -7.17
CA LYS A 361 -25.98 -76.33 -8.36
C LYS A 361 -24.94 -77.42 -8.16
N PRO A 362 -25.38 -78.60 -7.69
CA PRO A 362 -25.58 -79.69 -8.64
C PRO A 362 -26.74 -80.61 -8.21
N LYS A 363 -27.95 -80.37 -8.70
CA LYS A 363 -29.01 -81.38 -8.92
C LYS A 363 -30.29 -80.64 -9.29
N VAL A 364 -30.62 -80.66 -10.57
CA VAL A 364 -31.95 -80.70 -11.20
C VAL A 364 -31.78 -79.99 -12.54
N PHE A 365 -31.40 -80.76 -13.57
CA PHE A 365 -32.08 -80.79 -14.87
C PHE A 365 -31.34 -81.78 -15.79
N GLY A 366 -31.86 -83.01 -15.84
CA GLY A 366 -31.43 -84.05 -16.77
C GLY A 366 -32.66 -84.61 -17.49
N TRP A 367 -32.86 -84.12 -18.72
CA TRP A 367 -33.50 -84.77 -19.88
C TRP A 367 -35.02 -85.02 -19.85
N ARG A 368 -35.76 -84.39 -20.78
CA ARG A 368 -35.97 -84.94 -22.14
C ARG A 368 -36.75 -83.98 -23.05
N ASP A 369 -36.24 -83.85 -24.26
CA ASP A 369 -36.92 -83.38 -25.47
C ASP A 369 -38.04 -84.33 -25.92
N GLN A 370 -39.14 -83.78 -26.46
CA GLN A 370 -39.65 -84.06 -27.82
C GLN A 370 -41.04 -83.43 -28.09
N ILE A 371 -41.15 -82.72 -29.22
CA ILE A 371 -42.22 -82.74 -30.29
C ILE A 371 -42.00 -81.47 -31.16
N LYS A 372 -41.34 -81.56 -32.34
CA LYS A 372 -41.88 -81.72 -33.73
C LYS A 372 -42.83 -80.59 -34.19
N ILE A 373 -42.34 -79.58 -34.94
CA ILE A 373 -42.28 -79.41 -36.43
C ILE A 373 -43.64 -79.33 -37.15
N GLY A 374 -43.92 -78.19 -37.80
CA GLY A 374 -44.89 -78.10 -38.91
C GLY A 374 -45.46 -76.72 -39.31
N SER A 375 -44.65 -75.91 -40.03
CA SER A 375 -44.98 -74.96 -41.15
C SER A 375 -46.24 -74.08 -41.14
N ARG A 376 -46.09 -72.75 -41.33
CA ARG A 376 -46.48 -72.00 -42.57
C ARG A 376 -46.47 -70.45 -42.42
N LYS A 377 -45.66 -69.82 -43.29
CA LYS A 377 -45.71 -68.45 -43.90
C LYS A 377 -45.28 -67.17 -43.14
N ASP A 378 -44.07 -66.72 -43.51
CA ASP A 378 -43.55 -65.36 -43.73
C ASP A 378 -44.37 -64.56 -44.79
N PRO A 379 -44.25 -63.21 -44.95
CA PRO A 379 -43.03 -62.39 -45.18
C PRO A 379 -42.99 -61.07 -44.37
N GLU A 380 -41.95 -60.23 -44.27
CA GLU A 380 -40.59 -60.09 -44.82
C GLU A 380 -39.91 -59.04 -43.91
N ALA A 381 -38.70 -59.30 -43.42
CA ALA A 381 -37.43 -58.65 -43.84
C ALA A 381 -37.27 -57.18 -43.40
N GLY A 382 -36.17 -56.74 -42.80
CA GLY A 382 -34.87 -57.34 -42.48
C GLY A 382 -33.99 -56.23 -41.88
N VAL A 383 -33.11 -56.52 -40.91
CA VAL A 383 -31.70 -56.91 -41.15
C VAL A 383 -30.85 -55.64 -41.42
N GLN A 384 -29.74 -55.31 -40.73
CA GLN A 384 -28.83 -56.06 -39.87
C GLN A 384 -27.72 -55.12 -39.33
N THR A 385 -26.96 -55.65 -38.37
CA THR A 385 -25.50 -55.53 -38.13
C THR A 385 -24.91 -54.16 -37.75
N PHE A 386 -24.26 -54.02 -36.59
CA PHE A 386 -23.00 -54.60 -36.07
C PHE A 386 -21.75 -53.85 -36.55
N GLU A 387 -20.84 -53.67 -35.59
CA GLU A 387 -19.40 -53.34 -35.68
C GLU A 387 -18.92 -51.87 -35.74
N MET A 388 -18.50 -51.39 -34.56
CA MET A 388 -17.12 -51.02 -34.18
C MET A 388 -16.28 -50.20 -35.16
N ASP A 389 -15.92 -48.97 -34.76
CA ASP A 389 -14.52 -48.52 -34.84
C ASP A 389 -14.20 -47.34 -33.90
N ARG A 390 -12.99 -47.39 -33.32
CA ARG A 390 -12.26 -46.28 -32.67
C ARG A 390 -11.57 -45.44 -33.78
N PRO A 391 -10.67 -44.48 -33.49
CA PRO A 391 -10.60 -43.40 -32.49
C PRO A 391 -10.54 -42.02 -33.22
N GLY A 392 -10.28 -40.91 -32.51
CA GLY A 392 -9.58 -39.79 -33.16
C GLY A 392 -9.96 -38.39 -32.67
N PHE A 393 -8.99 -37.77 -32.01
CA PHE A 393 -8.97 -36.39 -31.56
C PHE A 393 -8.85 -35.38 -32.72
N SER A 394 -9.31 -34.15 -32.42
CA SER A 394 -8.71 -32.85 -32.74
C SER A 394 -9.15 -32.03 -33.96
N SER A 395 -9.15 -30.71 -33.67
CA SER A 395 -8.84 -29.54 -34.50
C SER A 395 -10.00 -28.59 -34.86
N THR A 396 -10.01 -27.46 -34.13
CA THR A 396 -10.02 -26.05 -34.59
C THR A 396 -10.71 -25.68 -35.92
N THR A 397 -11.74 -24.82 -35.80
CA THR A 397 -12.07 -23.53 -36.51
C THR A 397 -11.60 -23.29 -37.97
N PRO A 398 -12.22 -22.40 -38.81
CA PRO A 398 -13.24 -21.36 -38.54
C PRO A 398 -14.30 -21.10 -39.67
N GLU A 399 -15.07 -20.01 -39.49
CA GLU A 399 -15.94 -19.27 -40.44
C GLU A 399 -17.33 -19.87 -40.77
N GLY A 400 -18.45 -19.14 -40.85
CA GLY A 400 -18.73 -17.71 -40.72
C GLY A 400 -20.18 -17.40 -41.14
N HIS A 401 -20.62 -16.18 -40.82
CA HIS A 401 -21.73 -15.38 -41.41
C HIS A 401 -23.18 -15.54 -40.92
N GLY A 402 -23.72 -14.41 -40.41
CA GLY A 402 -25.15 -14.10 -40.40
C GLY A 402 -25.51 -12.85 -39.58
N ARG A 403 -25.63 -11.69 -40.27
CA ARG A 403 -26.34 -10.42 -39.98
C ARG A 403 -27.27 -10.41 -38.73
N CYS A 404 -27.36 -9.35 -37.92
CA CYS A 404 -27.93 -8.04 -38.30
C CYS A 404 -27.62 -6.93 -37.27
N SER A 405 -27.57 -5.70 -37.78
CA SER A 405 -27.14 -4.44 -37.21
C SER A 405 -28.24 -3.63 -36.51
N TYR A 406 -27.86 -2.82 -35.51
CA TYR A 406 -28.35 -1.43 -35.32
C TYR A 406 -27.23 -0.58 -34.68
N ALA A 407 -27.03 0.62 -35.22
CA ALA A 407 -25.98 1.59 -34.88
C ALA A 407 -26.45 2.66 -33.89
N PRO A 408 -25.55 3.42 -33.24
CA PRO A 408 -25.83 4.77 -32.78
C PRO A 408 -25.10 5.81 -33.65
N GLY A 409 -25.84 6.80 -34.13
CA GLY A 409 -25.32 7.93 -34.90
C GLY A 409 -24.54 8.93 -34.05
N LYS A 410 -23.42 9.41 -34.62
CA LYS A 410 -22.78 10.69 -34.30
C LYS A 410 -22.80 11.57 -35.55
N GLN A 411 -23.11 12.85 -35.39
CA GLN A 411 -22.57 14.03 -36.11
C GLN A 411 -23.42 15.25 -35.71
N SER A 412 -23.00 16.51 -35.76
CA SER A 412 -21.71 17.21 -35.79
C SER A 412 -22.06 18.70 -35.93
N ALA A 413 -21.36 19.55 -35.18
CA ALA A 413 -20.94 20.94 -35.45
C ALA A 413 -21.90 22.06 -35.96
N ARG A 414 -21.77 23.18 -35.21
CA ARG A 414 -21.81 24.63 -35.55
C ARG A 414 -23.14 25.29 -35.94
N ASP A 415 -23.51 26.29 -35.13
CA ASP A 415 -23.25 27.72 -35.41
C ASP A 415 -22.68 28.41 -34.16
#